data_AF-A0A5C8MHK2-F1
#
_entry.id   AF-A0A5C8MHK2-F1
#
_cell.length_a   1.000
_cell.length_b   1.000
_cell.length_c   1.000
_cell.angle_alpha   90.00
_cell.angle_beta   90.00
_cell.angle_gamma   90.00
#
_symmetry.space_group_name_H-M   'P 1'
#
loop_
_entity.id
_entity.type
_entity.pdbx_description
1 polymer ?
#
loop_
_entity_poly.entity_id
_entity_poly.type
_entity_poly.pdbx_seq_one_letter_code
_entity_poly.pdbx_strand_id
1 'polypeptide(L)'
;MHLDVYQAGLYGPNPVNITMNGESNRRPDFIGYDSSNRWAVIEAKGRTQFKRGDLARAKEQTENLKTINDEEPIFRLAIMSYLNNNMINIRISDPPKPNDYALHLKVNMSQFLRDYYALPFYIVSKGKNSVVNINGLDFIVLNDPCKIFKVGIEKNLFMVLSKSIEDKEINFHKELESIGYFSESFQNHLKEIDENNKNCTVN
;
A
#
# COMPACT_ATOMS: atom_id res chain seq x y z
N MET A 1 1.63 -3.94 2.03
CA MET A 1 0.40 -3.79 1.22
C MET A 1 -0.78 -4.36 2.00
N HIS A 2 -1.85 -3.60 2.25
CA HIS A 2 -2.97 -4.09 3.08
C HIS A 2 -3.95 -4.97 2.30
N LEU A 3 -4.17 -6.23 2.65
CA LEU A 3 -4.92 -7.19 1.81
C LEU A 3 -6.35 -6.72 1.47
N ASP A 4 -7.06 -6.09 2.41
CA ASP A 4 -8.44 -5.61 2.19
C ASP A 4 -8.54 -4.53 1.10
N VAL A 5 -7.51 -3.69 0.94
CA VAL A 5 -7.45 -2.64 -0.08
C VAL A 5 -7.46 -3.24 -1.50
N TYR A 6 -6.90 -4.45 -1.66
CA TYR A 6 -6.71 -5.08 -2.98
C TYR A 6 -7.85 -6.02 -3.34
N GLN A 7 -8.52 -6.61 -2.35
CA GLN A 7 -9.79 -7.31 -2.58
C GLN A 7 -10.91 -6.35 -2.98
N ALA A 8 -10.88 -5.11 -2.49
CA ALA A 8 -11.89 -4.11 -2.78
C ALA A 8 -11.78 -3.50 -4.19
N GLY A 9 -10.74 -3.84 -4.97
CA GLY A 9 -10.63 -3.41 -6.37
C GLY A 9 -10.34 -1.93 -6.56
N LEU A 10 -10.00 -1.19 -5.49
CA LEU A 10 -9.96 0.28 -5.44
C LEU A 10 -9.06 0.96 -6.50
N TYR A 11 -8.24 0.20 -7.22
CA TYR A 11 -7.26 0.69 -8.19
C TYR A 11 -7.38 0.05 -9.59
N GLY A 12 -8.40 -0.77 -9.87
CA GLY A 12 -8.62 -1.34 -11.21
C GLY A 12 -9.95 -2.09 -11.35
N PRO A 13 -10.47 -2.31 -12.58
CA PRO A 13 -11.80 -2.91 -12.78
C PRO A 13 -11.91 -4.36 -12.30
N ASN A 14 -10.76 -5.00 -12.04
CA ASN A 14 -10.67 -6.33 -11.47
C ASN A 14 -9.83 -6.23 -10.18
N PRO A 15 -10.38 -6.56 -9.00
CA PRO A 15 -9.58 -6.68 -7.79
C PRO A 15 -8.46 -7.71 -7.98
N VAL A 16 -7.40 -7.59 -7.18
CA VAL A 16 -6.42 -8.68 -7.11
C VAL A 16 -7.18 -9.94 -6.72
N ASN A 17 -7.23 -10.91 -7.64
CA ASN A 17 -7.83 -12.20 -7.37
C ASN A 17 -6.98 -12.91 -6.33
N ILE A 18 -7.40 -12.78 -5.08
CA ILE A 18 -6.86 -13.51 -3.95
C ILE A 18 -7.70 -14.76 -3.79
N THR A 19 -7.19 -15.89 -4.29
CA THR A 19 -7.74 -17.19 -3.94
C THR A 19 -7.18 -17.58 -2.57
N MET A 20 -8.07 -17.87 -1.63
CA MET A 20 -7.74 -18.39 -0.30
C MET A 20 -8.15 -19.86 -0.25
N ASN A 21 -7.17 -20.75 -0.11
CA ASN A 21 -7.42 -22.17 0.12
C ASN A 21 -7.02 -22.51 1.56
N GLY A 22 -7.98 -22.88 2.41
CA GLY A 22 -7.77 -23.23 3.82
C GLY A 22 -9.07 -23.18 4.64
N GLU A 23 -9.03 -23.63 5.90
CA GLU A 23 -10.20 -23.65 6.80
C GLU A 23 -10.40 -22.34 7.57
N SER A 24 -9.38 -21.47 7.63
CA SER A 24 -9.43 -20.19 8.33
C SER A 24 -9.86 -19.05 7.40
N ASN A 25 -10.77 -18.19 7.87
CA ASN A 25 -11.12 -16.92 7.20
C ASN A 25 -10.29 -15.74 7.72
N ARG A 26 -9.35 -15.98 8.64
CA ARG A 26 -8.54 -14.92 9.26
C ARG A 26 -7.21 -14.83 8.53
N ARG A 27 -6.99 -13.69 7.89
CA ARG A 27 -5.75 -13.34 7.17
C ARG A 27 -5.02 -12.21 7.89
N PRO A 28 -3.70 -12.05 7.64
CA PRO A 28 -2.95 -10.91 8.09
C PRO A 28 -3.38 -9.62 7.38
N ASP A 29 -3.11 -8.47 8.01
CA ASP A 29 -3.40 -7.14 7.48
C ASP A 29 -2.54 -6.88 6.23
N PHE A 30 -1.25 -7.21 6.25
CA PHE A 30 -0.31 -6.85 5.20
C PHE A 30 0.51 -8.01 4.63
N ILE A 31 0.78 -7.90 3.33
CA ILE A 31 1.86 -8.63 2.64
C ILE A 31 2.82 -7.65 1.95
N GLY A 32 4.06 -8.04 1.73
CA GLY A 32 5.05 -7.26 1.00
C GLY A 32 6.00 -8.15 0.22
N TYR A 33 6.47 -7.66 -0.92
CA TYR A 33 7.46 -8.33 -1.75
C TYR A 33 8.73 -7.48 -1.77
N ASP A 34 9.86 -8.06 -1.38
CA ASP A 34 11.12 -7.34 -1.30
C ASP A 34 11.91 -7.39 -2.62
N SER A 35 13.01 -6.61 -2.69
CA SER A 35 13.89 -6.57 -3.87
C SER A 35 14.68 -7.87 -4.10
N SER A 36 14.68 -8.79 -3.13
CA SER A 36 15.26 -10.12 -3.23
C SER A 36 14.23 -11.17 -3.65
N ASN A 37 13.06 -10.74 -4.11
CA ASN A 37 11.96 -11.59 -4.56
C ASN A 37 11.38 -12.48 -3.46
N ARG A 38 11.30 -11.97 -2.22
CA ARG A 38 10.79 -12.70 -1.07
C ARG A 38 9.56 -12.03 -0.47
N TRP A 39 8.67 -12.85 0.05
CA TRP A 39 7.46 -12.39 0.72
C TRP A 39 7.67 -12.11 2.20
N ALA A 40 7.10 -11.03 2.69
CA ALA A 40 6.93 -10.74 4.10
C ALA A 40 5.45 -10.61 4.43
N VAL A 41 5.07 -11.09 5.62
CA VAL A 41 3.71 -11.00 6.15
C VAL A 41 3.74 -10.17 7.43
N ILE A 42 2.80 -9.24 7.57
CA ILE A 42 2.76 -8.37 8.75
C ILE A 42 1.31 -8.19 9.21
N GLU A 43 1.08 -8.39 10.51
CA GLU A 43 -0.12 -7.94 11.22
C GLU A 43 0.23 -6.71 12.05
N ALA A 44 -0.58 -5.65 12.00
CA ALA A 44 -0.31 -4.45 12.79
C ALA A 44 -1.52 -4.08 13.66
N LYS A 45 -1.30 -3.92 14.95
CA LYS A 45 -2.34 -3.52 15.91
C LYS A 45 -1.89 -2.34 16.75
N GLY A 46 -2.74 -1.32 16.84
CA GLY A 46 -2.59 -0.20 17.78
C GLY A 46 -3.48 -0.37 19.00
N ARG A 47 -2.96 -0.10 20.20
CA ARG A 47 -3.72 -0.17 21.47
C ARG A 47 -3.36 0.97 22.41
N THR A 48 -4.30 1.40 23.24
CA THR A 48 -4.00 2.37 24.31
C THR A 48 -3.08 1.79 25.38
N GLN A 49 -3.14 0.49 25.64
CA GLN A 49 -2.28 -0.21 26.60
C GLN A 49 -1.84 -1.57 26.05
N PHE A 50 -0.66 -2.03 26.46
CA PHE A 50 -0.18 -3.35 26.07
C PHE A 50 -0.96 -4.48 26.75
N LYS A 51 -1.45 -5.43 25.95
CA LYS A 51 -2.02 -6.69 26.42
C LYS A 51 -1.32 -7.85 25.72
N ARG A 52 -0.74 -8.77 26.50
CA ARG A 52 -0.02 -9.93 25.95
C ARG A 52 -0.90 -10.79 25.04
N GLY A 53 -2.16 -10.98 25.41
CA GLY A 53 -3.14 -11.73 24.61
C GLY A 53 -3.43 -11.08 23.26
N ASP A 54 -3.37 -9.75 23.14
CA ASP A 54 -3.59 -9.07 21.85
C ASP A 54 -2.42 -9.30 20.90
N LEU A 55 -1.18 -9.30 21.42
CA LEU A 55 -0.01 -9.64 20.61
C LEU A 55 -0.04 -11.12 20.19
N ALA A 56 -0.46 -12.03 21.08
CA ALA A 56 -0.61 -13.45 20.73
C ALA A 56 -1.62 -13.66 19.59
N ARG A 57 -2.80 -13.04 19.67
CA ARG A 57 -3.81 -13.11 18.59
C ARG A 57 -3.30 -12.51 17.27
N ALA A 58 -2.53 -11.42 17.33
CA ALA A 58 -1.91 -10.85 16.13
C ALA A 58 -0.91 -11.82 15.48
N LYS A 59 -0.14 -12.57 16.28
CA LYS A 59 0.73 -13.64 15.75
C LYS A 59 -0.10 -14.74 15.08
N GLU A 60 -1.13 -15.23 15.74
CA GLU A 60 -2.03 -16.26 15.19
C GLU A 60 -2.60 -15.82 13.82
N GLN A 61 -2.92 -14.53 13.63
CA GLN A 61 -3.35 -14.01 12.34
C GLN A 61 -2.28 -14.12 11.25
N THR A 62 -1.00 -13.87 11.57
CA THR A 62 0.11 -14.06 10.62
C THR A 62 0.41 -15.54 10.34
N GLU A 63 0.22 -16.42 11.34
CA GLU A 63 0.42 -17.87 11.20
C GLU A 63 -0.61 -18.52 10.29
N ASN A 64 -1.77 -17.89 10.09
CA ASN A 64 -2.81 -18.34 9.17
C ASN A 64 -2.46 -18.12 7.69
N LEU A 65 -1.27 -17.64 7.36
CA LEU A 65 -0.80 -17.54 5.97
C LEU A 65 0.46 -18.41 5.78
N LYS A 66 0.30 -19.49 5.00
CA LYS A 66 1.35 -20.47 4.75
C LYS A 66 2.24 -20.04 3.61
N THR A 67 1.66 -19.85 2.42
CA THR A 67 2.40 -19.44 1.22
C THR A 67 1.71 -18.31 0.46
N ILE A 68 2.51 -17.54 -0.27
CA ILE A 68 2.06 -16.59 -1.28
C ILE A 68 2.72 -17.01 -2.59
N ASN A 69 1.95 -17.29 -3.64
CA ASN A 69 2.46 -17.79 -4.92
C ASN A 69 3.37 -19.03 -4.77
N ASP A 70 2.97 -19.96 -3.90
CA ASP A 70 3.71 -21.19 -3.54
C ASP A 70 5.04 -20.97 -2.78
N GLU A 71 5.38 -19.73 -2.44
CA GLU A 71 6.58 -19.40 -1.67
C GLU A 71 6.22 -19.14 -0.20
N GLU A 72 7.06 -19.63 0.71
CA GLU A 72 6.93 -19.30 2.13
C GLU A 72 7.47 -17.88 2.40
N PRO A 73 6.73 -17.06 3.15
CA PRO A 73 7.24 -15.79 3.64
C PRO A 73 8.51 -15.95 4.49
N ILE A 74 9.49 -15.07 4.28
CA ILE A 74 10.73 -15.04 5.05
C ILE A 74 10.47 -14.66 6.52
N PHE A 75 9.49 -13.80 6.77
CA PHE A 75 9.07 -13.40 8.12
C PHE A 75 7.55 -13.25 8.20
N ARG A 76 7.00 -13.47 9.39
CA ARG A 76 5.58 -13.33 9.72
C ARG A 76 5.45 -12.45 10.95
N LEU A 77 5.48 -11.14 10.78
CA LEU A 77 5.62 -10.21 11.90
C LEU A 77 4.27 -9.79 12.49
N ALA A 78 4.09 -10.00 13.78
CA ALA A 78 3.05 -9.31 14.55
C ALA A 78 3.64 -8.07 15.21
N ILE A 79 3.12 -6.90 14.85
CA ILE A 79 3.55 -5.60 15.36
C ILE A 79 2.44 -5.01 16.22
N MET A 80 2.79 -4.64 17.46
CA MET A 80 1.89 -3.99 18.41
C MET A 80 2.47 -2.63 18.80
N SER A 81 1.78 -1.55 18.41
CA SER A 81 2.05 -0.21 18.93
C SER A 81 1.13 0.09 20.11
N TYR A 82 1.67 0.65 21.19
CA TYR A 82 0.87 1.01 22.35
C TYR A 82 1.41 2.20 23.11
N LEU A 83 0.54 2.89 23.85
CA LEU A 83 0.94 3.98 24.73
C LEU A 83 1.34 3.43 26.10
N ASN A 84 2.47 3.93 26.61
CA ASN A 84 2.90 3.70 27.98
C ASN A 84 3.69 4.92 28.45
N ASN A 85 3.32 5.50 29.60
CA ASN A 85 3.95 6.71 30.15
C ASN A 85 4.08 7.85 29.12
N ASN A 86 3.01 8.16 28.39
CA ASN A 86 2.98 9.17 27.32
C ASN A 86 3.98 8.96 26.17
N MET A 87 4.51 7.75 26.01
CA MET A 87 5.38 7.38 24.90
C MET A 87 4.74 6.29 24.05
N ILE A 88 4.95 6.37 22.73
CA ILE A 88 4.63 5.28 21.81
C ILE A 88 5.70 4.20 21.98
N ASN A 89 5.25 3.01 22.33
CA ASN A 89 6.07 1.82 22.44
C ASN A 89 5.68 0.86 21.31
N ILE A 90 6.67 0.11 20.81
CA ILE A 90 6.46 -0.88 19.77
C ILE A 90 6.99 -2.21 20.26
N ARG A 91 6.21 -3.27 20.08
CA ARG A 91 6.66 -4.65 20.25
C ARG A 91 6.46 -5.39 18.94
N ILE A 92 7.47 -6.15 18.57
CA ILE A 92 7.48 -6.97 17.35
C ILE A 92 7.67 -8.41 17.79
N SER A 93 6.97 -9.33 17.12
CA SER A 93 7.22 -10.75 17.26
C SER A 93 7.16 -11.42 15.90
N ASP A 94 8.08 -12.35 15.69
CA ASP A 94 8.14 -13.22 14.52
C ASP A 94 7.84 -14.67 14.96
N PRO A 95 6.60 -15.16 14.84
CA PRO A 95 6.26 -16.56 15.01
C PRO A 95 7.11 -17.49 14.13
N PRO A 96 7.55 -18.63 14.67
CA PRO A 96 8.50 -19.51 13.99
C PRO A 96 7.90 -20.34 12.85
N LYS A 97 6.58 -20.59 12.83
CA LYS A 97 5.93 -21.50 11.86
C LYS A 97 4.47 -21.10 11.59
N PRO A 98 3.96 -21.37 10.38
CA PRO A 98 2.54 -21.26 10.09
C PRO A 98 1.73 -22.37 10.80
N ASN A 99 0.42 -22.17 10.90
CA ASN A 99 -0.52 -23.17 11.39
C ASN A 99 -0.72 -24.30 10.33
N ASP A 100 -1.09 -25.50 10.75
CA ASP A 100 -1.31 -26.66 9.87
C ASP A 100 -2.47 -26.42 8.88
N TYR A 101 -3.46 -25.63 9.30
CA TYR A 101 -4.65 -25.25 8.51
C TYR A 101 -4.53 -23.86 7.86
N ALA A 102 -3.30 -23.33 7.76
CA ALA A 102 -3.04 -22.01 7.22
C ALA A 102 -3.34 -21.90 5.72
N LEU A 103 -3.70 -20.69 5.31
CA LEU A 103 -4.15 -20.34 3.97
C LEU A 103 -3.00 -20.33 2.97
N HIS A 104 -3.30 -20.67 1.73
CA HIS A 104 -2.44 -20.41 0.57
C HIS A 104 -3.02 -19.25 -0.24
N LEU A 105 -2.19 -18.24 -0.50
CA LEU A 105 -2.55 -17.04 -1.23
C LEU A 105 -1.98 -17.11 -2.65
N LYS A 106 -2.81 -16.85 -3.66
CA LYS A 106 -2.37 -16.64 -5.05
C LYS A 106 -2.58 -15.18 -5.41
N VAL A 107 -1.56 -14.57 -6.01
CA VAL A 107 -1.52 -13.15 -6.36
C VAL A 107 -0.95 -12.99 -7.76
N ASN A 108 -1.67 -12.29 -8.63
CA ASN A 108 -1.13 -11.86 -9.91
C ASN A 108 -0.09 -10.75 -9.67
N MET A 109 1.20 -11.06 -9.87
CA MET A 109 2.29 -10.13 -9.56
C MET A 109 2.22 -8.82 -10.35
N SER A 110 1.82 -8.88 -11.61
CA SER A 110 1.66 -7.69 -12.43
C SER A 110 0.55 -6.79 -11.88
N GLN A 111 -0.58 -7.37 -11.47
CA GLN A 111 -1.66 -6.61 -10.83
C GLN A 111 -1.25 -6.06 -9.47
N PHE A 112 -0.57 -6.86 -8.64
CA PHE A 112 -0.07 -6.46 -7.34
C PHE A 112 0.83 -5.23 -7.41
N LEU A 113 1.82 -5.24 -8.31
CA LEU A 113 2.72 -4.10 -8.49
C LEU A 113 1.99 -2.86 -9.02
N ARG A 114 1.07 -3.05 -9.99
CA ARG A 114 0.24 -1.95 -10.50
C ARG A 114 -0.55 -1.28 -9.38
N ASP A 115 -1.28 -2.06 -8.59
CA ASP A 115 -2.13 -1.53 -7.53
C ASP A 115 -1.31 -0.95 -6.36
N TYR A 116 -0.11 -1.49 -6.09
CA TYR A 116 0.80 -0.91 -5.10
C TYR A 116 1.22 0.52 -5.45
N TYR A 117 1.56 0.74 -6.72
CA TYR A 117 2.06 2.02 -7.21
C TYR A 117 0.97 2.90 -7.84
N ALA A 118 -0.30 2.47 -7.83
CA ALA A 118 -1.39 3.16 -8.51
C ALA A 118 -1.55 4.61 -8.07
N LEU A 119 -1.56 4.88 -6.75
CA LEU A 119 -1.74 6.23 -6.22
C LEU A 119 -0.57 7.18 -6.57
N PRO A 120 0.71 6.85 -6.27
CA PRO A 120 1.81 7.73 -6.66
C PRO A 120 1.90 7.89 -8.19
N PHE A 121 1.62 6.83 -8.95
CA PHE A 121 1.56 6.90 -10.40
C PHE A 121 0.47 7.89 -10.88
N TYR A 122 -0.76 7.77 -10.36
CA TYR A 122 -1.88 8.65 -10.70
C TYR A 122 -1.53 10.12 -10.43
N ILE A 123 -1.06 10.42 -9.22
CA ILE A 123 -0.71 11.78 -8.79
C ILE A 123 0.35 12.38 -9.73
N VAL A 124 1.41 11.62 -10.02
CA VAL A 124 2.50 12.09 -10.88
C VAL A 124 2.03 12.19 -12.34
N SER A 125 1.21 11.26 -12.85
CA SER A 125 0.74 11.27 -14.24
C SER A 125 -0.13 12.48 -14.61
N LYS A 126 -0.76 13.13 -13.63
CA LYS A 126 -1.66 14.28 -13.82
C LYS A 126 -0.99 15.64 -13.59
N GLY A 127 0.22 15.63 -13.04
CA GLY A 127 0.92 16.84 -12.64
C GLY A 127 1.83 17.44 -13.70
N LYS A 128 2.29 18.66 -13.44
CA LYS A 128 3.53 19.17 -14.05
C LYS A 128 4.69 18.45 -13.39
N ASN A 129 5.52 17.77 -14.17
CA ASN A 129 6.56 16.91 -13.64
C ASN A 129 7.95 17.45 -13.93
N SER A 130 8.90 17.07 -13.08
CA SER A 130 10.33 17.21 -13.33
C SER A 130 11.04 15.88 -13.10
N VAL A 131 12.23 15.73 -13.68
CA VAL A 131 13.10 14.60 -13.40
C VAL A 131 14.08 15.01 -12.30
N VAL A 132 14.17 14.21 -11.24
CA VAL A 132 15.11 14.42 -10.14
C VAL A 132 15.95 13.15 -9.98
N ASN A 133 17.28 13.30 -9.96
CA ASN A 133 18.18 12.20 -9.67
C ASN A 133 18.42 12.10 -8.17
N ILE A 134 18.17 10.93 -7.58
CA ILE A 134 18.41 10.62 -6.17
C ILE A 134 19.27 9.37 -6.12
N ASN A 135 20.51 9.49 -5.64
CA ASN A 135 21.46 8.39 -5.50
C ASN A 135 21.63 7.56 -6.80
N GLY A 136 21.68 8.23 -7.96
CA GLY A 136 21.87 7.56 -9.25
C GLY A 136 20.60 6.99 -9.88
N LEU A 137 19.44 7.14 -9.23
CA LEU A 137 18.14 6.77 -9.78
C LEU A 137 17.37 8.01 -10.21
N ASP A 138 16.80 7.98 -11.40
CA ASP A 138 15.94 9.05 -11.90
C ASP A 138 14.50 8.84 -11.43
N PHE A 139 13.89 9.89 -10.90
CA PHE A 139 12.48 9.91 -10.49
C PHE A 139 11.70 10.93 -11.30
N ILE A 140 10.49 10.56 -11.74
CA ILE A 140 9.49 11.53 -12.18
C ILE A 140 8.80 12.05 -10.92
N VAL A 141 8.94 13.34 -10.66
CA VAL A 141 8.44 13.98 -9.44
C VAL A 141 7.39 15.00 -9.82
N LEU A 142 6.28 15.00 -9.07
CA LEU A 142 5.28 16.06 -9.13
C LEU A 142 5.95 17.39 -8.73
N ASN A 143 6.07 18.29 -9.69
CA ASN A 143 6.60 19.63 -9.50
C ASN A 143 5.44 20.61 -9.33
N ASP A 144 4.85 20.58 -8.13
CA ASP A 144 3.86 21.56 -7.71
C ASP A 144 4.54 22.56 -6.75
N PRO A 145 4.82 23.80 -7.19
CA PRO A 145 5.50 24.80 -6.37
C PRO A 145 4.70 25.18 -5.12
N CYS A 146 3.44 24.78 -5.05
CA CYS A 146 2.53 25.15 -3.98
C CYS A 146 2.29 24.02 -2.97
N LYS A 147 2.84 22.83 -3.21
CA LYS A 147 2.79 21.72 -2.25
C LYS A 147 4.07 21.67 -1.42
N ILE A 148 3.90 21.56 -0.10
CA ILE A 148 5.01 21.40 0.86
C ILE A 148 5.70 20.03 0.69
N PHE A 149 4.99 19.04 0.12
CA PHE A 149 5.50 17.69 -0.11
C PHE A 149 5.66 17.39 -1.60
N LYS A 150 6.67 16.59 -1.92
CA LYS A 150 6.92 16.06 -3.27
C LYS A 150 6.53 14.59 -3.30
N VAL A 151 5.82 14.19 -4.36
CA VAL A 151 5.53 12.78 -4.66
C VAL A 151 6.31 12.43 -5.90
N GLY A 152 7.06 11.33 -5.86
CA GLY A 152 7.87 10.87 -6.97
C GLY A 152 7.79 9.37 -7.15
N ILE A 153 8.01 8.94 -8.38
CA ILE A 153 8.07 7.53 -8.77
C ILE A 153 9.29 7.33 -9.66
N GLU A 154 10.00 6.22 -9.48
CA GLU A 154 11.18 5.91 -10.29
C GLU A 154 10.80 5.87 -11.77
N LYS A 155 11.66 6.45 -12.61
CA LYS A 155 11.35 6.77 -14.01
C LYS A 155 11.06 5.53 -14.84
N ASN A 156 11.82 4.45 -14.70
CA ASN A 156 11.56 3.23 -15.46
C ASN A 156 10.23 2.58 -15.03
N LEU A 157 9.94 2.56 -13.74
CA LEU A 157 8.66 2.10 -13.21
C LEU A 157 7.49 2.94 -13.75
N PHE A 158 7.61 4.27 -13.78
CA PHE A 158 6.61 5.15 -14.38
C PHE A 158 6.37 4.82 -15.85
N MET A 159 7.43 4.57 -16.62
CA MET A 159 7.30 4.20 -18.04
C MET A 159 6.61 2.85 -18.22
N VAL A 160 6.92 1.86 -17.37
CA VAL A 160 6.28 0.53 -17.39
C VAL A 160 4.78 0.66 -17.09
N LEU A 161 4.43 1.40 -16.04
CA LEU A 161 3.04 1.61 -15.65
C LEU A 161 2.26 2.41 -16.71
N SER A 162 2.87 3.44 -17.32
CA SER A 162 2.23 4.22 -18.39
C SER A 162 1.84 3.36 -19.58
N LYS A 163 2.74 2.48 -20.04
CA LYS A 163 2.46 1.56 -21.16
C LYS A 163 1.31 0.61 -20.84
N SER A 164 1.23 0.12 -19.60
CA SER A 164 0.17 -0.80 -19.18
C SER A 164 -1.24 -0.20 -19.17
N ILE A 165 -1.36 1.13 -19.21
CA ILE A 165 -2.65 1.85 -19.26
C ILE A 165 -3.15 2.03 -20.69
N GLU A 166 -2.24 2.19 -21.66
CA GLU A 166 -2.58 2.34 -23.08
C GLU A 166 -3.23 1.07 -23.65
N ASP A 167 -2.99 -0.09 -23.02
CA ASP A 167 -3.52 -1.42 -23.41
C ASP A 167 -5.01 -1.68 -23.01
N LYS A 168 -5.83 -0.63 -22.82
CA LYS A 168 -7.32 -0.67 -22.88
C LYS A 168 -8.13 -1.34 -21.75
N GLU A 169 -7.61 -1.56 -20.54
CA GLU A 169 -8.41 -2.26 -19.50
C GLU A 169 -8.49 -1.60 -18.12
N ILE A 170 -8.34 -0.28 -17.97
CA ILE A 170 -8.42 0.32 -16.62
C ILE A 170 -9.14 1.67 -16.59
N ASN A 171 -10.24 1.72 -15.84
CA ASN A 171 -10.95 2.95 -15.51
C ASN A 171 -10.58 3.42 -14.09
N PHE A 172 -9.30 3.80 -13.91
CA PHE A 172 -8.73 4.31 -12.65
C PHE A 172 -9.54 5.47 -12.04
N HIS A 173 -10.27 6.22 -12.86
CA HIS A 173 -11.00 7.42 -12.45
C HIS A 173 -12.32 7.11 -11.72
N LYS A 174 -13.04 6.04 -12.12
CA LYS A 174 -14.42 5.85 -11.65
C LYS A 174 -14.56 5.44 -10.18
N GLU A 175 -13.57 4.78 -9.60
CA GLU A 175 -13.66 4.30 -8.22
C GLU A 175 -12.98 5.22 -7.20
N LEU A 176 -11.86 5.87 -7.54
CA LEU A 176 -11.27 6.89 -6.65
C LEU A 176 -12.22 8.08 -6.43
N GLU A 177 -13.05 8.40 -7.42
CA GLU A 177 -14.16 9.35 -7.28
C GLU A 177 -15.32 8.80 -6.42
N SER A 178 -15.60 7.49 -6.46
CA SER A 178 -16.73 6.88 -5.73
C SER A 178 -16.43 6.54 -4.26
N ILE A 179 -15.16 6.31 -3.90
CA ILE A 179 -14.72 6.01 -2.51
C ILE A 179 -14.69 7.29 -1.64
N GLY A 180 -15.07 8.46 -2.18
CA GLY A 180 -15.17 9.71 -1.42
C GLY A 180 -13.83 10.33 -1.02
N TYR A 181 -12.69 9.77 -1.48
CA TYR A 181 -11.37 10.41 -1.40
C TYR A 181 -11.31 11.69 -2.24
N PHE A 182 -12.27 11.90 -3.14
CA PHE A 182 -12.57 13.15 -3.83
C PHE A 182 -14.01 13.59 -3.56
N SER A 183 -14.44 13.64 -2.30
CA SER A 183 -15.67 14.36 -1.94
C SER A 183 -15.62 15.78 -2.50
N GLU A 184 -16.79 16.40 -2.75
CA GLU A 184 -16.84 17.83 -3.05
C GLU A 184 -16.04 18.64 -2.04
N SER A 185 -15.97 18.21 -0.77
CA SER A 185 -15.11 18.79 0.25
C SER A 185 -13.61 18.67 -0.04
N PHE A 186 -13.09 17.52 -0.51
CA PHE A 186 -11.67 17.39 -0.88
C PHE A 186 -11.36 18.13 -2.17
N GLN A 187 -12.25 18.08 -3.17
CA GLN A 187 -12.13 18.85 -4.40
C GLN A 187 -12.19 20.37 -4.12
N ASN A 188 -13.06 20.82 -3.21
CA ASN A 188 -13.14 22.21 -2.77
C ASN A 188 -11.93 22.58 -1.91
N HIS A 189 -11.41 21.68 -1.09
CA HIS A 189 -10.17 21.92 -0.35
C HIS A 189 -8.96 22.03 -1.31
N LEU A 190 -8.89 21.20 -2.35
CA LEU A 190 -7.91 21.32 -3.42
C LEU A 190 -8.09 22.61 -4.23
N LYS A 191 -9.34 23.05 -4.48
CA LYS A 191 -9.63 24.34 -5.13
C LYS A 191 -9.31 25.55 -4.25
N GLU A 192 -9.60 25.50 -2.95
CA GLU A 192 -9.20 26.52 -1.98
C GLU A 192 -7.68 26.59 -1.87
N ILE A 193 -7.00 25.43 -1.86
CA ILE A 193 -5.55 25.35 -1.98
C ILE A 193 -5.11 25.98 -3.30
N ASP A 194 -5.67 25.60 -4.45
CA ASP A 194 -5.33 26.15 -5.78
C ASP A 194 -5.59 27.66 -5.91
N GLU A 195 -6.65 28.19 -5.29
CA GLU A 195 -6.98 29.62 -5.26
C GLU A 195 -6.03 30.39 -4.35
N ASN A 196 -5.68 29.84 -3.18
CA ASN A 196 -4.63 30.38 -2.32
C ASN A 196 -3.24 30.31 -3.00
N ASN A 197 -3.04 29.34 -3.88
CA ASN A 197 -1.80 29.09 -4.61
C ASN A 197 -1.63 29.96 -5.86
N LYS A 198 -2.66 30.65 -6.35
CA LYS A 198 -2.50 31.71 -7.38
C LYS A 198 -1.60 32.85 -6.92
N ASN A 199 -1.35 32.96 -5.61
CA ASN A 199 -0.43 33.91 -4.99
C ASN A 199 0.92 33.29 -4.60
N CYS A 200 1.22 32.04 -4.97
CA CYS A 200 2.52 31.42 -4.73
C CYS A 200 3.58 31.99 -5.69
N THR A 201 4.10 33.17 -5.39
CA THR A 201 5.37 33.62 -5.94
C THR A 201 6.49 32.89 -5.21
N VAL A 202 7.31 32.17 -5.96
CA VAL A 202 8.60 31.66 -5.50
C VAL A 202 9.45 32.87 -5.13
N ASN A 203 9.78 33.04 -3.84
CA ASN A 203 10.88 33.91 -3.41
C ASN A 203 12.21 33.21 -3.68
#